data_AF-A0A7J3QB65-F1
#
_entry.id   AF-A0A7J3QB65-F1
#
_cell.length_a   1.000
_cell.length_b   1.000
_cell.length_c   1.000
_cell.angle_alpha   90.00
_cell.angle_beta   90.00
_cell.angle_gamma   90.00
#
_symmetry.space_group_name_H-M   'P 1'
#
loop_
_entity.id
_entity.type
_entity.pdbx_description
1 polymer ?
#
loop_
_entity_poly.entity_id
_entity_poly.type
_entity_poly.pdbx_seq_one_letter_code
_entity_poly.pdbx_strand_id
1 'polypeptide(L)'
;MSICPWYKDGYCTSPLLDGPSADVVNKVQCLGGRELYIQCRYYRETQEVSEGSYDVFGKPFLMVHGIDKPPDVSCEFAKVFKHEQGKYLVGCLVLKRFLGVHEVSQCSSYWKSCPYRRIGLKLGVTL
;
A
#
# COMPACT_ATOMS: atom_id res chain seq x y z
N MET A 1 13.85 -11.22 15.14
CA MET A 1 12.78 -10.60 14.33
C MET A 1 13.34 -10.36 12.94
N SER A 2 12.81 -11.04 11.93
CA SER A 2 13.26 -10.88 10.54
C SER A 2 12.76 -9.53 10.03
N ILE A 3 13.68 -8.65 9.61
CA ILE A 3 13.35 -7.29 9.16
C ILE A 3 12.87 -7.27 7.71
N CYS A 4 13.33 -8.22 6.90
CA CYS A 4 12.85 -8.39 5.53
C CYS A 4 11.47 -9.07 5.50
N PRO A 5 10.39 -8.38 5.06
CA PRO A 5 9.05 -8.96 4.96
C PRO A 5 8.94 -10.05 3.87
N TRP A 6 9.91 -10.07 2.94
CA TRP A 6 9.96 -11.01 1.83
C TRP A 6 10.87 -12.22 2.12
N TYR A 7 11.45 -12.33 3.31
CA TYR A 7 12.23 -13.50 3.69
C TYR A 7 11.33 -14.52 4.39
N LYS A 8 11.16 -15.70 3.80
CA LYS A 8 10.36 -16.79 4.36
C LYS A 8 11.06 -18.12 4.19
N ASP A 9 11.33 -18.80 5.31
CA ASP A 9 11.88 -20.16 5.38
C ASP A 9 13.14 -20.40 4.51
N GLY A 10 14.01 -19.40 4.42
CA GLY A 10 15.25 -19.48 3.63
C GLY A 10 15.12 -19.05 2.17
N TYR A 11 13.93 -18.62 1.74
CA TYR A 11 13.64 -18.14 0.40
C TYR A 11 13.32 -16.63 0.40
N CYS A 12 13.64 -15.96 -0.71
CA CYS A 12 13.21 -14.60 -0.98
C CYS A 12 11.95 -14.67 -1.84
N THR A 13 10.88 -14.04 -1.38
CA THR A 13 9.60 -13.91 -2.07
C THR A 13 9.35 -12.47 -2.55
N SER A 14 10.42 -11.70 -2.77
CA SER A 14 10.29 -10.31 -3.22
C SER A 14 9.50 -10.25 -4.52
N PRO A 15 8.53 -9.32 -4.65
CA PRO A 15 7.75 -9.16 -5.88
C PRO A 15 8.58 -8.72 -7.09
N LEU A 16 9.87 -8.41 -6.90
CA LEU A 16 10.83 -8.10 -7.96
C LEU A 16 11.48 -9.36 -8.58
N LEU A 17 11.16 -10.54 -8.06
CA LEU A 17 11.61 -11.82 -8.60
C LEU A 17 10.48 -12.48 -9.39
N ASP A 18 10.83 -13.22 -10.44
CA ASP A 18 9.87 -14.03 -11.21
C ASP A 18 9.24 -15.16 -10.37
N GLY A 19 9.88 -15.55 -9.27
CA GLY A 19 9.38 -16.52 -8.31
C GLY A 19 10.23 -16.61 -7.05
N PRO A 20 9.77 -17.36 -6.02
CA PRO A 20 10.55 -17.59 -4.80
C PRO A 20 11.89 -18.25 -5.10
N SER A 21 13.00 -17.69 -4.62
CA SER A 21 14.33 -18.25 -4.81
C SER A 21 15.18 -18.12 -3.55
N ALA A 22 15.93 -19.17 -3.22
CA ALA A 22 16.93 -19.16 -2.15
C ALA A 22 18.27 -18.57 -2.62
N ASP A 23 18.56 -18.60 -3.92
CA ASP A 23 19.86 -18.20 -4.49
C ASP A 23 20.13 -16.71 -4.32
N VAL A 24 19.06 -15.91 -4.26
CA VAL A 24 19.13 -14.45 -4.10
C VAL A 24 19.08 -14.00 -2.64
N VAL A 25 18.94 -14.94 -1.70
CA VAL A 25 18.79 -14.66 -0.27
C VAL A 25 20.15 -14.40 0.37
N ASN A 26 20.50 -13.13 0.51
CA ASN A 26 21.59 -12.74 1.39
C ASN A 26 21.06 -12.62 2.84
N LYS A 27 21.36 -13.62 3.67
CA LYS A 27 20.90 -13.66 5.08
C LYS A 27 21.40 -12.48 5.91
N VAL A 28 22.59 -11.95 5.62
CA VAL A 28 23.15 -10.77 6.33
C VAL A 28 22.32 -9.53 6.06
N GLN A 29 21.84 -9.35 4.82
CA GLN A 29 20.97 -8.22 4.47
C GLN A 29 19.52 -8.44 4.91
N CYS A 30 18.97 -9.65 4.74
CA CYS A 30 17.56 -9.95 5.04
C CYS A 30 17.26 -10.02 6.55
N LEU A 31 18.19 -10.56 7.33
CA LEU A 31 18.08 -10.68 8.79
C LEU A 31 18.82 -9.54 9.50
N GLY A 32 19.55 -8.69 8.76
CA GLY A 32 20.21 -7.51 9.27
C GLY A 32 19.23 -6.40 9.63
N GLY A 33 19.76 -5.35 10.27
CA GLY A 33 19.03 -4.12 10.59
C GLY A 33 18.41 -3.44 9.37
N ARG A 34 17.50 -2.49 9.59
CA ARG A 34 16.86 -1.70 8.50
C ARG A 34 17.89 -1.09 7.54
N GLU A 35 18.97 -0.53 8.07
CA GLU A 35 20.10 0.04 7.31
C GLU A 35 20.71 -0.93 6.29
N LEU A 36 20.77 -2.23 6.61
CA LEU A 36 21.31 -3.26 5.73
C LEU A 36 20.26 -3.79 4.76
N TYR A 37 19.00 -3.86 5.19
CA TYR A 37 17.90 -4.33 4.37
C TYR A 37 17.60 -3.38 3.20
N ILE A 38 17.61 -2.06 3.42
CA ILE A 38 17.35 -1.06 2.37
C ILE A 38 18.37 -1.08 1.23
N GLN A 39 19.57 -1.63 1.49
CA GLN A 39 20.63 -1.77 0.49
C GLN A 39 20.47 -3.02 -0.39
N CYS A 40 19.49 -3.88 -0.10
CA CYS A 40 19.23 -5.07 -0.90
C CYS A 40 18.78 -4.67 -2.32
N ARG A 41 19.31 -5.33 -3.35
CA ARG A 41 18.88 -5.10 -4.75
C ARG A 41 17.39 -5.35 -4.97
N TYR A 42 16.82 -6.27 -4.20
CA TYR A 42 15.40 -6.62 -4.23
C TYR A 42 14.60 -5.90 -3.14
N TYR A 43 15.20 -4.88 -2.52
CA TYR A 43 14.50 -4.00 -1.60
C TYR A 43 13.38 -3.28 -2.34
N ARG A 44 12.22 -3.33 -1.73
CA ARG A 44 11.09 -2.50 -2.10
C ARG A 44 10.51 -2.00 -0.80
N GLU A 45 10.35 -0.69 -0.69
CA GLU A 45 9.63 -0.12 0.43
C GLU A 45 8.20 -0.68 0.39
N THR A 46 7.89 -1.56 1.34
CA THR A 46 6.51 -1.92 1.64
C THR A 46 5.88 -0.62 2.12
N GLN A 47 5.04 -0.01 1.27
CA GLN A 47 3.98 0.84 1.80
C GLN A 47 3.32 -0.01 2.86
N GLU A 48 3.38 0.43 4.11
CA GLU A 48 2.77 -0.27 5.22
C GLU A 48 1.31 -0.51 4.82
N VAL A 49 1.00 -1.75 4.42
CA VAL A 49 -0.37 -2.23 4.45
C VAL A 49 -0.61 -2.37 5.94
N SER A 50 -0.98 -1.26 6.57
CA SER A 50 -1.37 -1.27 7.95
C SER A 50 -2.54 -2.24 8.03
N GLU A 51 -2.35 -3.37 8.71
CA GLU A 51 -3.42 -4.01 9.47
C GLU A 51 -3.86 -2.99 10.53
N GLY A 52 -4.59 -1.99 10.08
CA GLY A 52 -4.90 -0.76 10.81
C GLY A 52 -6.40 -0.57 10.83
N SER A 53 -6.93 -0.18 11.97
CA SER A 53 -8.36 -0.03 12.17
C SER A 53 -8.95 0.91 11.12
N TYR A 54 -10.13 0.54 10.64
CA TYR A 54 -10.95 1.35 9.74
C TYR A 54 -11.38 2.69 10.35
N ASP A 55 -10.98 3.01 11.59
CA ASP A 55 -11.57 4.06 12.42
C ASP A 55 -11.50 5.44 11.76
N VAL A 56 -10.45 5.71 10.96
CA VAL A 56 -10.31 6.99 10.26
C VAL A 56 -11.31 7.14 9.09
N PHE A 57 -11.75 6.04 8.49
CA PHE A 57 -12.57 6.03 7.27
C PHE A 57 -13.99 5.46 7.49
N GLY A 58 -14.27 4.92 8.68
CA GLY A 58 -15.49 4.21 9.00
C GLY A 58 -15.56 2.80 8.41
N LYS A 59 -16.68 2.09 8.61
CA LYS A 59 -16.84 0.71 8.13
C LYS A 59 -17.00 0.67 6.60
N PRO A 60 -16.18 -0.10 5.86
CA PRO A 60 -16.33 -0.21 4.42
C PRO A 60 -17.53 -1.07 4.04
N PHE A 61 -18.40 -0.56 3.17
CA PHE A 61 -19.42 -1.37 2.49
C PHE A 61 -18.86 -1.97 1.20
N LEU A 62 -18.60 -3.28 1.19
CA LEU A 62 -17.82 -3.93 0.13
C LEU A 62 -18.49 -3.91 -1.25
N MET A 63 -19.82 -3.86 -1.34
CA MET A 63 -20.51 -3.73 -2.64
C MET A 63 -20.21 -2.41 -3.35
N VAL A 64 -19.90 -1.36 -2.57
CA VAL A 64 -19.67 0.00 -3.11
C VAL A 64 -18.19 0.35 -3.16
N HIS A 65 -17.40 -0.13 -2.20
CA HIS A 65 -15.99 0.23 -2.04
C HIS A 65 -15.01 -0.86 -2.46
N GLY A 66 -15.45 -2.11 -2.56
CA GLY A 66 -14.58 -3.26 -2.80
C GLY A 66 -14.17 -3.37 -4.26
N ILE A 67 -12.85 -3.39 -4.50
CA ILE A 67 -12.26 -3.49 -5.83
C ILE A 67 -11.59 -4.86 -5.98
N ASP A 68 -11.78 -5.53 -7.11
CA ASP A 68 -11.21 -6.86 -7.38
C ASP A 68 -9.70 -6.83 -7.65
N LYS A 69 -9.21 -5.74 -8.24
CA LYS A 69 -7.82 -5.58 -8.66
C LYS A 69 -7.14 -4.49 -7.81
N PRO A 70 -5.82 -4.61 -7.56
CA PRO A 70 -5.08 -3.56 -6.89
C PRO A 70 -5.17 -2.27 -7.71
N PRO A 71 -5.72 -1.18 -7.16
CA PRO A 71 -5.87 0.07 -7.89
C PRO A 71 -4.53 0.81 -7.96
N ASP A 72 -4.20 1.36 -9.12
CA ASP A 72 -3.02 2.22 -9.30
C ASP A 72 -3.39 3.65 -8.93
N VAL A 73 -3.26 4.01 -7.65
CA VAL A 73 -3.56 5.34 -7.14
C VAL A 73 -2.27 5.99 -6.66
N SER A 74 -1.78 6.98 -7.41
CA SER A 74 -0.54 7.71 -7.07
C SER A 74 -0.78 8.99 -6.23
N CYS A 75 -2.02 9.21 -5.76
CA CYS A 75 -2.38 10.39 -4.97
C CYS A 75 -1.80 10.30 -3.55
N GLU A 76 -1.11 11.34 -3.08
CA GLU A 76 -0.52 11.35 -1.73
C GLU A 76 -1.56 11.28 -0.58
N PHE A 77 -2.82 11.59 -0.86
CA PHE A 77 -3.90 11.51 0.14
C PHE A 77 -4.73 10.23 0.06
N ALA A 78 -4.37 9.30 -0.82
CA ALA A 78 -5.06 8.03 -0.96
C ALA A 78 -4.30 6.92 -0.22
N LYS A 79 -5.00 6.15 0.61
CA LYS A 79 -4.47 4.94 1.24
C LYS A 79 -5.18 3.71 0.69
N VAL A 80 -4.42 2.71 0.27
CA VAL A 80 -4.95 1.45 -0.25
C VAL A 80 -4.86 0.39 0.84
N PHE A 81 -5.97 -0.31 1.08
CA PHE A 81 -6.08 -1.38 2.06
C PHE A 81 -6.46 -2.68 1.35
N LYS A 82 -5.95 -3.80 1.86
CA LYS A 82 -6.36 -5.13 1.42
C LYS A 82 -7.32 -5.71 2.47
N HIS A 83 -8.54 -5.99 2.05
CA HIS A 83 -9.57 -6.61 2.88
C HIS A 83 -9.36 -8.14 2.92
N GLU A 84 -9.74 -8.77 4.03
CA GLU A 84 -9.59 -10.22 4.26
C GLU A 84 -10.28 -11.08 3.17
N GLN A 85 -11.39 -10.57 2.62
CA GLN A 85 -12.11 -11.18 1.50
C GLN A 85 -11.42 -11.03 0.13
N GLY A 86 -10.14 -10.63 0.10
CA GLY A 86 -9.36 -10.48 -1.12
C GLY A 86 -9.68 -9.23 -1.97
N LYS A 87 -10.55 -8.34 -1.46
CA LYS A 87 -10.89 -7.06 -2.11
C LYS A 87 -9.91 -5.97 -1.70
N TYR A 88 -9.75 -4.97 -2.55
CA TYR A 88 -9.00 -3.75 -2.25
C TYR A 88 -9.96 -2.62 -1.91
N LEU A 89 -9.57 -1.79 -0.96
CA LEU A 89 -10.30 -0.60 -0.53
C LEU A 89 -9.38 0.61 -0.67
N VAL A 90 -9.94 1.78 -1.00
CA VAL A 90 -9.17 3.02 -1.07
C VAL A 90 -9.83 4.07 -0.19
N GLY A 91 -9.10 4.58 0.79
CA GLY A 91 -9.51 5.69 1.63
C GLY A 91 -8.92 7.00 1.13
N CYS A 92 -9.71 8.08 1.14
CA CYS A 92 -9.21 9.44 0.90
C CYS A 92 -9.10 10.19 2.22
N LEU A 93 -7.90 10.64 2.58
CA LEU A 93 -7.63 11.34 3.85
C LEU A 93 -8.27 12.72 3.91
N VAL A 94 -8.41 13.40 2.77
CA VAL A 94 -9.07 14.70 2.70
C VAL A 94 -10.57 14.57 2.97
N LEU A 95 -11.20 13.52 2.42
CA LEU A 95 -12.63 13.25 2.60
C LEU A 95 -12.93 12.46 3.88
N LYS A 96 -11.91 11.86 4.51
CA LYS A 96 -12.03 10.98 5.68
C LYS A 96 -13.05 9.84 5.50
N ARG A 97 -13.09 9.25 4.30
CA ARG A 97 -13.94 8.08 4.00
C ARG A 97 -13.35 7.18 2.93
N PHE A 98 -13.92 5.98 2.81
CA PHE A 98 -13.69 5.12 1.66
C PHE A 98 -14.26 5.72 0.38
N LEU A 99 -13.52 5.55 -0.70
CA LEU A 99 -13.91 5.89 -2.05
C LEU A 99 -14.69 4.72 -2.67
N GLY A 100 -15.78 5.04 -3.36
CA GLY A 100 -16.50 4.06 -4.16
C GLY A 100 -15.68 3.63 -5.37
N VAL A 101 -16.00 2.48 -5.95
CA VAL A 101 -15.27 1.91 -7.11
C VAL A 101 -15.10 2.93 -8.26
N HIS A 102 -16.15 3.69 -8.58
CA HIS A 102 -16.08 4.75 -9.60
C HIS A 102 -15.16 5.91 -9.21
N GLU A 103 -15.18 6.31 -7.94
CA GLU A 103 -14.33 7.40 -7.44
C GLU A 103 -12.85 6.99 -7.43
N VAL A 104 -12.56 5.71 -7.18
CA VAL A 104 -11.19 5.19 -7.26
C VAL A 104 -10.66 5.27 -8.68
N SER A 105 -11.46 4.86 -9.68
CA SER A 105 -11.08 5.00 -11.09
C SER A 105 -10.80 6.45 -11.47
N GLN A 106 -11.67 7.38 -11.03
CA GLN A 106 -11.43 8.81 -11.25
C GLN A 106 -10.18 9.31 -10.53
N CYS A 107 -9.93 8.85 -9.31
CA CYS A 107 -8.75 9.23 -8.54
C CYS A 107 -7.48 8.76 -9.25
N SER A 108 -7.43 7.51 -9.71
CA SER A 108 -6.31 6.99 -10.51
C SER A 108 -6.03 7.82 -11.76
N SER A 109 -7.06 8.18 -12.53
CA SER A 109 -6.90 8.91 -13.79
C SER A 109 -6.64 10.42 -13.61
N TYR A 110 -7.24 11.04 -12.58
CA TYR A 110 -7.34 12.50 -12.47
C TYR A 110 -6.85 13.06 -11.13
N TRP A 111 -6.03 12.32 -10.37
CA TRP A 111 -5.54 12.80 -9.07
C TRP A 111 -4.81 14.15 -9.15
N LYS A 112 -4.08 14.43 -10.24
CA LYS A 112 -3.33 15.70 -10.42
C LYS A 112 -4.25 16.93 -10.49
N SER A 113 -5.43 16.78 -11.12
CA SER A 113 -6.44 17.83 -11.25
C SER A 113 -7.52 17.77 -10.16
N CYS A 114 -7.44 16.80 -9.25
CA CYS A 114 -8.42 16.60 -8.19
C CYS A 114 -8.56 17.84 -7.30
N PRO A 115 -9.78 18.39 -7.14
CA PRO A 115 -9.99 19.57 -6.30
C PRO A 115 -9.70 19.27 -4.83
N TYR A 116 -10.03 18.06 -4.36
CA TYR A 116 -9.78 17.64 -2.98
C TYR A 116 -8.28 17.56 -2.67
N ARG A 117 -7.45 17.15 -3.63
CA ARG A 117 -5.99 17.17 -3.49
C ARG A 117 -5.47 18.58 -3.23
N ARG A 118 -5.95 19.57 -4.00
CA ARG A 118 -5.55 20.98 -3.82
C ARG A 118 -5.95 21.50 -2.43
N ILE A 119 -7.12 21.07 -1.93
CA ILE A 119 -7.58 21.42 -0.58
C ILE A 119 -6.68 20.75 0.47
N GLY A 120 -6.38 19.46 0.34
CA GLY A 120 -5.50 18.73 1.25
C GLY A 120 -4.11 19.36 1.37
N LEU A 121 -3.52 19.78 0.25
CA LEU A 121 -2.23 20.48 0.22
C LEU A 121 -2.30 21.83 0.95
N LYS A 122 -3.39 22.59 0.79
CA LYS A 122 -3.58 23.89 1.48
C LYS A 122 -3.78 23.72 2.98
N LEU A 123 -4.47 22.66 3.40
CA LEU A 123 -4.75 22.38 4.80
C LEU A 123 -3.60 21.66 5.51
N GLY A 124 -2.54 21.26 4.79
CA GLY A 124 -1.41 20.53 5.37
C GLY A 124 -1.80 19.17 5.92
N VAL A 125 -2.77 18.49 5.29
CA VAL A 125 -3.18 17.14 5.71
C VAL A 125 -1.98 16.21 5.55
N THR A 126 -1.51 15.61 6.64
CA THR A 126 -0.40 14.64 6.63
C THR A 126 -0.91 13.21 6.81
N LEU A 127 -0.12 12.26 6.29
CA LEU A 127 -0.38 10.83 6.24
C LEU A 127 -0.21 10.14 7.60
#